data_AF-A0A6M5UL96-F1
#
_entry.id   AF-A0A6M5UL96-F1
#
_cell.length_a   1.000
_cell.length_b   1.000
_cell.length_c   1.000
_cell.angle_alpha   90.00
_cell.angle_beta   90.00
_cell.angle_gamma   90.00
#
_symmetry.space_group_name_H-M   'P 1'
#
loop_
_entity.id
_entity.type
_entity.pdbx_description
1 polymer ?
#
loop_
_entity_poly.entity_id
_entity_poly.type
_entity_poly.pdbx_seq_one_letter_code
_entity_poly.pdbx_strand_id
1 'polypeptide(L)'
;MDQQKAREIKSQLADYARELAERSGAAIEARDVPDAAEVVRAPTLAIGLAPHDDGGYAIAVRYRLGVPTARSIARKVASEAGDTVDVRRTGRIRPLVAAAAGRSGGSPGESGPGLRPPVVTAYATGETGRVRPLRPGVSIAHVDVTAGTLGAFVRVAEPPVAGADAASVYALSNWHVLAGSPSARAGDVVVQPGPADGGSAPDDRVGTLAALVPLEAGVTQTVDAAVALLDEPAVDPEYPVGRITETAVALGGEAVGKSGRTTGVTGGRVTAIELDDVVVGYGDGLGALRFDDQIEVESTGDGPFSRGGDSGSLVYREDGVALGLLFAGSETGGANGTGLTYCNPIGTVLERLGATLLA
;
A
#
# COMPACT_ATOMS: atom_id res chain seq x y z
N MET A 1 0.67 27.88 -0.88
CA MET A 1 0.04 28.36 -2.14
C MET A 1 -1.31 27.69 -2.33
N ASP A 2 -2.22 28.18 -3.18
CA ASP A 2 -3.45 27.42 -3.46
C ASP A 2 -3.17 26.11 -4.22
N GLN A 3 -4.13 25.19 -4.24
CA GLN A 3 -3.93 23.85 -4.80
C GLN A 3 -3.62 23.87 -6.30
N GLN A 4 -4.31 24.71 -7.07
CA GLN A 4 -4.12 24.79 -8.51
C GLN A 4 -2.71 25.27 -8.83
N LYS A 5 -2.24 26.30 -8.12
CA LYS A 5 -0.88 26.79 -8.30
C LYS A 5 0.16 25.76 -7.86
N ALA A 6 -0.11 25.03 -6.80
CA ALA A 6 0.76 23.95 -6.33
C ALA A 6 0.90 22.85 -7.37
N ARG A 7 -0.17 22.45 -8.06
CA ARG A 7 -0.14 21.47 -9.16
C ARG A 7 0.69 21.94 -10.35
N GLU A 8 0.57 23.21 -10.74
CA GLU A 8 1.39 23.78 -11.82
C GLU A 8 2.89 23.69 -11.47
N ILE A 9 3.26 24.11 -10.27
CA ILE A 9 4.66 24.08 -9.81
C ILE A 9 5.15 22.64 -9.65
N LYS A 10 4.32 21.74 -9.08
CA LYS A 10 4.60 20.30 -8.99
C LYS A 10 4.98 19.74 -10.36
N SER A 11 4.19 20.02 -11.40
CA SER A 11 4.46 19.54 -12.77
C SER A 11 5.80 20.04 -13.29
N GLN A 12 6.08 21.34 -13.15
CA GLN A 12 7.34 21.94 -13.59
C GLN A 12 8.56 21.33 -12.87
N LEU A 13 8.44 21.12 -11.56
CA LEU A 13 9.50 20.53 -10.76
C LEU A 13 9.70 19.04 -11.04
N ALA A 14 8.64 18.31 -11.40
CA ALA A 14 8.74 16.93 -11.84
C ALA A 14 9.50 16.81 -13.16
N ASP A 15 9.21 17.68 -14.14
CA ASP A 15 9.98 17.76 -15.39
C ASP A 15 11.45 18.09 -15.12
N TYR A 16 11.70 19.09 -14.27
CA TYR A 16 13.06 19.48 -13.87
C TYR A 16 13.83 18.35 -13.16
N ALA A 17 13.17 17.61 -12.26
CA ALA A 17 13.75 16.46 -11.58
C ALA A 17 14.16 15.36 -12.56
N ARG A 18 13.31 15.07 -13.55
CA ARG A 18 13.60 14.10 -14.62
C ARG A 18 14.82 14.53 -15.44
N GLU A 19 14.88 15.78 -15.89
CA GLU A 19 16.05 16.29 -16.62
C GLU A 19 17.35 16.19 -15.80
N LEU A 20 17.29 16.49 -14.50
CA LEU A 20 18.44 16.37 -13.61
C LEU A 20 18.89 14.91 -13.43
N ALA A 21 17.95 13.97 -13.38
CA ALA A 21 18.25 12.55 -13.29
C ALA A 21 18.94 12.04 -14.57
N GLU A 22 18.41 12.43 -15.73
CA GLU A 22 18.99 12.11 -17.05
C GLU A 22 20.42 12.64 -17.18
N ARG A 23 20.65 13.93 -16.89
CA ARG A 23 21.98 14.55 -16.98
C ARG A 23 23.00 13.92 -16.02
N SER A 24 22.54 13.35 -14.91
CA SER A 24 23.40 12.69 -13.93
C SER A 24 23.79 11.26 -14.35
N GLY A 25 23.39 10.80 -15.56
CA GLY A 25 23.60 9.41 -16.00
C GLY A 25 22.80 8.41 -15.14
N ALA A 26 21.75 8.90 -14.51
CA ALA A 26 21.06 8.22 -13.44
C ALA A 26 19.56 8.08 -13.74
N ALA A 27 19.09 8.50 -14.92
CA ALA A 27 17.80 8.12 -15.43
C ALA A 27 17.80 6.60 -15.66
N ILE A 28 17.18 5.92 -14.72
CA ILE A 28 16.82 4.53 -14.87
C ILE A 28 15.34 4.55 -15.25
N GLU A 29 15.01 4.27 -16.50
CA GLU A 29 13.64 3.94 -16.84
C GLU A 29 13.34 2.56 -16.26
N ALA A 30 12.18 2.38 -15.63
CA ALA A 30 11.81 1.10 -15.01
C ALA A 30 11.82 -0.07 -16.02
N ARG A 31 11.75 0.21 -17.33
CA ARG A 31 11.85 -0.76 -18.42
C ARG A 31 13.25 -1.33 -18.67
N ASP A 32 14.30 -0.59 -18.29
CA ASP A 32 15.69 -0.91 -18.66
C ASP A 32 16.44 -1.66 -17.56
N VAL A 33 15.76 -2.03 -16.47
CA VAL A 33 16.41 -2.65 -15.31
C VAL A 33 15.84 -4.03 -14.99
N PRO A 34 16.63 -5.08 -15.19
CA PRO A 34 16.24 -6.45 -14.90
C PRO A 34 16.27 -6.79 -13.39
N ASP A 35 16.88 -5.96 -12.53
CA ASP A 35 17.07 -6.23 -11.10
C ASP A 35 16.47 -5.14 -10.17
N ALA A 36 15.64 -5.56 -9.22
CA ALA A 36 15.12 -4.72 -8.13
C ALA A 36 16.24 -3.91 -7.44
N ALA A 37 17.43 -4.48 -7.27
CA ALA A 37 18.57 -3.85 -6.61
C ALA A 37 19.14 -2.64 -7.37
N GLU A 38 18.99 -2.59 -8.70
CA GLU A 38 19.46 -1.49 -9.56
C GLU A 38 18.44 -0.34 -9.62
N VAL A 39 17.13 -0.62 -9.70
CA VAL A 39 16.09 0.44 -9.56
C VAL A 39 16.13 1.06 -8.17
N VAL A 40 16.48 0.26 -7.16
CA VAL A 40 16.77 0.67 -5.79
C VAL A 40 17.95 1.66 -5.69
N ARG A 41 18.77 1.81 -6.73
CA ARG A 41 19.88 2.79 -6.82
C ARG A 41 19.55 4.00 -7.71
N ALA A 42 18.41 4.00 -8.41
CA ALA A 42 17.95 5.13 -9.20
C ALA A 42 17.68 6.35 -8.30
N PRO A 43 18.04 7.57 -8.71
CA PRO A 43 17.72 8.79 -8.00
C PRO A 43 16.26 9.17 -8.25
N THR A 44 15.38 8.39 -7.66
CA THR A 44 13.94 8.61 -7.76
C THR A 44 13.52 9.59 -6.69
N LEU A 45 12.86 10.67 -7.13
CA LEU A 45 12.17 11.60 -6.26
C LEU A 45 10.70 11.34 -6.45
N ALA A 46 9.98 11.19 -5.34
CA ALA A 46 8.53 11.28 -5.39
C ALA A 46 8.12 12.75 -5.14
N ILE A 47 7.26 13.30 -5.99
CA ILE A 47 6.87 14.71 -5.92
C ILE A 47 5.35 14.81 -5.84
N GLY A 48 4.83 15.59 -4.90
CA GLY A 48 3.40 15.74 -4.64
C GLY A 48 3.09 17.04 -3.94
N LEU A 49 1.95 17.09 -3.26
CA LEU A 49 1.50 18.26 -2.50
C LEU A 49 1.50 17.95 -1.01
N ALA A 50 2.14 18.78 -0.21
CA ALA A 50 2.06 18.73 1.24
C ALA A 50 1.09 19.82 1.74
N PRO A 51 0.09 19.48 2.57
CA PRO A 51 -0.80 20.47 3.17
C PRO A 51 -0.04 21.32 4.17
N HIS A 52 -0.47 22.58 4.33
CA HIS A 52 0.07 23.53 5.30
C HIS A 52 -1.07 24.07 6.19
N ASP A 53 -0.74 24.48 7.42
CA ASP A 53 -1.72 24.84 8.45
C ASP A 53 -2.59 26.06 8.08
N ASP A 54 -2.14 26.88 7.12
CA ASP A 54 -2.88 28.03 6.59
C ASP A 54 -3.92 27.65 5.51
N GLY A 55 -4.13 26.35 5.26
CA GLY A 55 -5.02 25.81 4.23
C GLY A 55 -4.41 25.83 2.82
N GLY A 56 -3.14 26.21 2.69
CA GLY A 56 -2.39 26.13 1.45
C GLY A 56 -1.62 24.82 1.31
N TYR A 57 -0.86 24.74 0.22
CA TYR A 57 0.01 23.63 -0.13
C TYR A 57 1.46 24.09 -0.31
N ALA A 58 2.39 23.20 0.03
CA ALA A 58 3.79 23.20 -0.35
C ALA A 58 4.05 22.02 -1.30
N ILE A 59 5.20 22.03 -1.98
CA ILE A 59 5.61 20.89 -2.81
C ILE A 59 6.24 19.82 -1.94
N ALA A 60 5.61 18.64 -1.87
CA ALA A 60 6.20 17.47 -1.21
C ALA A 60 7.30 16.92 -2.10
N VAL A 61 8.53 16.81 -1.58
CA VAL A 61 9.65 16.13 -2.25
C VAL A 61 10.14 15.01 -1.35
N ARG A 62 10.01 13.76 -1.80
CA ARG A 62 10.45 12.57 -1.07
C ARG A 62 11.63 11.96 -1.77
N TYR A 63 12.66 11.63 -1.00
CA TYR A 63 13.83 10.96 -1.55
C TYR A 63 14.35 9.90 -0.59
N ARG A 64 14.89 8.83 -1.18
CA ARG A 64 15.34 7.69 -0.42
C ARG A 64 16.72 7.90 0.21
N LEU A 65 16.89 7.41 1.43
CA LEU A 65 18.19 7.36 2.11
C LEU A 65 19.16 6.39 1.40
N GLY A 66 20.44 6.79 1.33
CA GLY A 66 21.51 5.96 0.77
C GLY A 66 21.71 6.09 -0.74
N VAL A 67 20.99 7.01 -1.40
CA VAL A 67 21.18 7.34 -2.83
C VAL A 67 21.69 8.79 -2.94
N PRO A 68 23.03 9.02 -2.99
CA PRO A 68 23.60 10.37 -2.97
C PRO A 68 23.14 11.27 -4.12
N THR A 69 22.92 10.68 -5.30
CA THR A 69 22.38 11.37 -6.48
C THR A 69 20.95 11.86 -6.22
N ALA A 70 20.07 11.04 -5.63
CA ALA A 70 18.71 11.46 -5.25
C ALA A 70 18.73 12.68 -4.32
N ARG A 71 19.61 12.65 -3.30
CA ARG A 71 19.78 13.79 -2.38
C ARG A 71 20.23 15.06 -3.10
N SER A 72 21.14 14.94 -4.08
CA SER A 72 21.63 16.06 -4.87
C SER A 72 20.51 16.67 -5.72
N ILE A 73 19.71 15.83 -6.39
CA ILE A 73 18.57 16.28 -7.19
C ILE A 73 17.50 16.92 -6.28
N ALA A 74 17.15 16.30 -5.15
CA ALA A 74 16.17 16.84 -4.21
C ALA A 74 16.55 18.24 -3.73
N ARG A 75 17.85 18.50 -3.48
CA ARG A 75 18.34 19.84 -3.10
C ARG A 75 18.17 20.87 -4.21
N LYS A 76 18.41 20.48 -5.47
CA LYS A 76 18.23 21.39 -6.63
C LYS A 76 16.75 21.69 -6.84
N VAL A 77 15.90 20.67 -6.79
CA VAL A 77 14.44 20.81 -6.87
C VAL A 77 13.91 21.70 -5.75
N ALA A 78 14.36 21.49 -4.52
CA ALA A 78 13.99 22.33 -3.38
C ALA A 78 14.46 23.79 -3.55
N SER A 79 15.65 24.00 -4.10
CA SER A 79 16.15 25.36 -4.40
C SER A 79 15.31 26.07 -5.47
N GLU A 80 14.80 25.33 -6.45
CA GLU A 80 13.93 25.87 -7.51
C GLU A 80 12.51 26.16 -6.97
N ALA A 81 12.02 25.31 -6.07
CA ALA A 81 10.71 25.45 -5.42
C ALA A 81 10.63 26.62 -4.42
N GLY A 82 11.78 27.13 -3.96
CA GLY A 82 11.87 28.21 -2.97
C GLY A 82 11.39 27.80 -1.58
N ASP A 83 10.80 28.73 -0.84
CA ASP A 83 10.38 28.53 0.56
C ASP A 83 9.17 27.60 0.73
N THR A 84 8.53 27.20 -0.37
CA THR A 84 7.29 26.40 -0.37
C THR A 84 7.55 24.94 -0.73
N VAL A 85 8.48 24.28 -0.03
CA VAL A 85 8.84 22.87 -0.25
C VAL A 85 8.93 22.10 1.07
N ASP A 86 8.28 20.95 1.13
CA ASP A 86 8.41 19.96 2.20
C ASP A 86 9.30 18.82 1.72
N VAL A 87 10.57 18.86 2.09
CA VAL A 87 11.55 17.83 1.71
C VAL A 87 11.67 16.79 2.82
N ARG A 88 11.26 15.56 2.55
CA ARG A 88 11.39 14.44 3.49
C ARG A 88 12.26 13.32 2.95
N ARG A 89 12.96 12.69 3.89
CA ARG A 89 13.75 11.48 3.66
C ARG A 89 12.89 10.27 3.95
N THR A 90 12.98 9.27 3.07
CA THR A 90 12.26 8.00 3.23
C THR A 90 13.23 6.83 3.37
N GLY A 91 12.77 5.80 4.08
CA GLY A 91 13.38 4.47 4.04
C GLY A 91 13.14 3.75 2.71
N ARG A 92 13.44 2.44 2.65
CA ARG A 92 12.97 1.61 1.54
C ARG A 92 11.45 1.50 1.65
N ILE A 93 10.75 1.76 0.54
CA ILE A 93 9.30 1.58 0.45
C ILE A 93 9.04 0.19 -0.14
N ARG A 94 8.19 -0.59 0.52
CA ARG A 94 7.87 -1.97 0.14
C ARG A 94 6.39 -2.26 0.42
N PRO A 95 5.81 -3.26 -0.26
CA PRO A 95 4.55 -3.84 0.17
C PRO A 95 4.65 -4.33 1.61
N LEU A 96 3.64 -4.05 2.42
CA LEU A 96 3.61 -4.46 3.81
C LEU A 96 2.99 -5.85 3.95
N VAL A 97 3.71 -6.88 3.52
CA VAL A 97 3.36 -8.29 3.77
C VAL A 97 3.97 -8.77 5.09
N ALA A 98 3.30 -9.70 5.76
CA ALA A 98 3.91 -10.38 6.90
C ALA A 98 5.08 -11.26 6.42
N ALA A 99 6.24 -11.21 7.07
CA ALA A 99 7.35 -12.10 6.75
C ALA A 99 6.97 -13.56 7.10
N ALA A 100 7.21 -14.49 6.17
CA ALA A 100 6.99 -15.92 6.43
C ALA A 100 7.90 -16.41 7.56
N ALA A 101 7.35 -17.16 8.52
CA ALA A 101 8.15 -17.96 9.43
C ALA A 101 8.87 -19.06 8.64
N GLY A 102 10.17 -18.88 8.41
CA GLY A 102 11.15 -19.90 8.01
C GLY A 102 10.68 -21.01 7.06
N ARG A 103 10.82 -20.80 5.75
CA ARG A 103 11.08 -21.91 4.81
C ARG A 103 12.49 -21.74 4.23
N SER A 104 13.50 -22.09 5.02
CA SER A 104 14.84 -22.31 4.49
C SER A 104 14.86 -23.69 3.81
N GLY A 105 14.71 -23.71 2.48
CA GLY A 105 15.02 -24.86 1.64
C GLY A 105 16.53 -25.02 1.49
N GLY A 106 17.20 -25.55 2.51
CA GLY A 106 18.63 -25.84 2.51
C GLY A 106 18.92 -27.12 3.30
N SER A 107 19.71 -28.02 2.72
CA SER A 107 20.09 -29.34 3.25
C SER A 107 20.60 -29.31 4.69
N PRO A 108 20.40 -30.39 5.48
CA PRO A 108 20.74 -30.42 6.90
C PRO A 108 22.26 -30.59 7.08
N GLY A 109 22.93 -29.54 7.55
CA GLY A 109 24.32 -29.60 7.96
C GLY A 109 24.73 -28.32 8.68
N GLU A 110 25.11 -28.46 9.95
CA GLU A 110 25.76 -27.46 10.82
C GLU A 110 24.84 -26.41 11.49
N SER A 111 24.21 -26.88 12.57
CA SER A 111 23.51 -26.08 13.58
C SER A 111 24.48 -25.35 14.51
N GLY A 112 24.55 -24.02 14.40
CA GLY A 112 24.80 -23.12 15.55
C GLY A 112 23.47 -22.63 16.14
N PRO A 113 23.41 -22.19 17.42
CA PRO A 113 22.18 -21.68 18.02
C PRO A 113 21.90 -20.27 17.50
N GLY A 114 21.43 -20.18 16.25
CA GLY A 114 20.90 -18.95 15.69
C GLY A 114 19.51 -18.70 16.26
N LEU A 115 19.35 -17.58 16.96
CA LEU A 115 18.04 -17.06 17.38
C LEU A 115 17.13 -17.03 16.15
N ARG A 116 16.10 -17.88 16.12
CA ARG A 116 15.02 -17.77 15.13
C ARG A 116 14.45 -16.36 15.27
N PRO A 117 14.34 -15.56 14.19
CA PRO A 117 13.60 -14.30 14.25
C PRO A 117 12.21 -14.61 14.81
N PRO A 118 11.68 -13.82 15.75
CA PRO A 118 10.35 -14.06 16.26
C PRO A 118 9.36 -14.04 15.11
N VAL A 119 8.46 -15.03 15.09
CA VAL A 119 7.38 -15.09 14.11
C VAL A 119 6.56 -13.80 14.26
N VAL A 120 6.29 -13.10 13.16
CA VAL A 120 5.58 -11.80 13.15
C VAL A 120 4.22 -11.87 13.89
N THR A 121 3.61 -13.06 13.96
CA THR A 121 2.38 -13.31 14.75
C THR A 121 2.55 -13.05 16.25
N ALA A 122 3.75 -13.20 16.82
CA ALA A 122 4.01 -12.99 18.25
C ALA A 122 3.95 -11.51 18.68
N TYR A 123 3.90 -10.57 17.72
CA TYR A 123 3.80 -9.12 17.98
C TYR A 123 2.62 -8.46 17.26
N ALA A 124 1.72 -9.24 16.66
CA ALA A 124 0.50 -8.70 16.09
C ALA A 124 -0.48 -8.32 17.20
N THR A 125 -0.95 -7.07 17.20
CA THR A 125 -2.01 -6.58 18.08
C THR A 125 -3.38 -6.60 17.40
N GLY A 126 -3.43 -6.86 16.10
CA GLY A 126 -4.66 -7.01 15.32
C GLY A 126 -5.18 -8.45 15.26
N GLU A 127 -6.14 -8.69 14.36
CA GLU A 127 -6.90 -9.94 14.31
C GLU A 127 -6.30 -10.98 13.35
N THR A 128 -5.52 -11.90 13.92
CA THR A 128 -4.87 -13.02 13.19
C THR A 128 -5.62 -14.35 13.33
N GLY A 129 -6.65 -14.43 14.18
CA GLY A 129 -7.44 -15.64 14.38
C GLY A 129 -8.47 -15.91 13.28
N ARG A 130 -9.15 -17.06 13.37
CA ARG A 130 -10.34 -17.36 12.56
C ARG A 130 -11.49 -16.48 13.02
N VAL A 131 -12.10 -15.75 12.08
CA VAL A 131 -13.20 -14.82 12.35
C VAL A 131 -14.36 -15.12 11.40
N ARG A 132 -15.56 -15.35 11.97
CA ARG A 132 -16.81 -15.55 11.24
C ARG A 132 -17.94 -14.83 12.01
N PRO A 133 -18.79 -14.01 11.35
CA PRO A 133 -18.68 -13.57 9.96
C PRO A 133 -17.39 -12.78 9.71
N LEU A 134 -16.97 -12.67 8.45
CA LEU A 134 -15.80 -11.86 8.10
C LEU A 134 -16.05 -10.38 8.42
N ARG A 135 -15.00 -9.66 8.84
CA ARG A 135 -15.05 -8.21 9.04
C ARG A 135 -13.77 -7.50 8.58
N PRO A 136 -13.79 -6.18 8.31
CA PRO A 136 -12.60 -5.42 7.96
C PRO A 136 -11.52 -5.49 9.05
N GLY A 137 -10.25 -5.44 8.65
CA GLY A 137 -9.10 -5.47 9.56
C GLY A 137 -8.60 -6.87 9.93
N VAL A 138 -9.34 -7.94 9.60
CA VAL A 138 -8.89 -9.31 9.85
C VAL A 138 -7.84 -9.77 8.84
N SER A 139 -7.03 -10.75 9.24
CA SER A 139 -6.08 -11.40 8.34
C SER A 139 -6.78 -12.13 7.20
N ILE A 140 -6.34 -11.91 5.96
CA ILE A 140 -6.79 -12.64 4.76
C ILE A 140 -5.63 -12.72 3.77
N ALA A 141 -5.57 -13.76 2.96
CA ALA A 141 -4.65 -13.81 1.82
C ALA A 141 -5.01 -14.92 0.83
N HIS A 142 -4.43 -14.80 -0.36
CA HIS A 142 -4.22 -15.94 -1.25
C HIS A 142 -3.46 -17.07 -0.51
N VAL A 143 -3.80 -18.33 -0.81
CA VAL A 143 -3.22 -19.51 -0.13
C VAL A 143 -1.69 -19.64 -0.27
N ASP A 144 -1.12 -19.11 -1.35
CA ASP A 144 0.34 -19.09 -1.59
C ASP A 144 1.03 -17.79 -1.12
N VAL A 145 0.29 -16.85 -0.53
CA VAL A 145 0.81 -15.60 0.02
C VAL A 145 0.93 -15.72 1.54
N THR A 146 1.72 -14.84 2.19
CA THR A 146 1.89 -14.88 3.64
C THR A 146 0.63 -14.44 4.38
N ALA A 147 0.34 -13.14 4.39
CA ALA A 147 -0.88 -12.56 4.95
C ALA A 147 -0.94 -11.07 4.62
N GLY A 148 -2.16 -10.57 4.46
CA GLY A 148 -2.50 -9.16 4.50
C GLY A 148 -3.80 -8.95 5.26
N THR A 149 -4.45 -7.83 5.03
CA THR A 149 -5.66 -7.39 5.72
C THR A 149 -6.86 -7.36 4.77
N LEU A 150 -8.02 -7.79 5.25
CA LEU A 150 -9.30 -7.56 4.59
C LEU A 150 -9.66 -6.08 4.72
N GLY A 151 -9.64 -5.35 3.62
CA GLY A 151 -9.82 -3.90 3.60
C GLY A 151 -11.26 -3.47 3.74
N ALA A 152 -12.09 -3.95 2.83
CA ALA A 152 -13.50 -3.64 2.76
C ALA A 152 -14.27 -4.78 2.09
N PHE A 153 -15.60 -4.74 2.22
CA PHE A 153 -16.49 -5.50 1.37
C PHE A 153 -16.99 -4.62 0.23
N VAL A 154 -17.07 -5.19 -0.97
CA VAL A 154 -17.51 -4.47 -2.17
C VAL A 154 -18.50 -5.30 -2.98
N ARG A 155 -19.27 -4.61 -3.82
CA ARG A 155 -19.98 -5.20 -4.95
C ARG A 155 -19.26 -4.85 -6.24
N VAL A 156 -19.16 -5.80 -7.15
CA VAL A 156 -18.60 -5.60 -8.50
C VAL A 156 -19.75 -5.53 -9.49
N ALA A 157 -19.79 -4.47 -10.30
CA ALA A 157 -20.91 -4.20 -11.20
C ALA A 157 -21.04 -5.26 -12.33
N GLU A 158 -19.90 -5.70 -12.85
CA GLU A 158 -19.80 -6.76 -13.87
C GLU A 158 -18.99 -7.93 -13.30
N PRO A 159 -19.65 -8.90 -12.63
CA PRO A 159 -18.96 -10.02 -12.01
C PRO A 159 -18.04 -10.77 -12.99
N PRO A 160 -16.73 -10.83 -12.74
CA PRO A 160 -15.75 -11.39 -13.67
C PRO A 160 -15.67 -12.93 -13.63
N VAL A 161 -16.46 -13.56 -12.76
CA VAL A 161 -16.41 -14.99 -12.47
C VAL A 161 -17.79 -15.63 -12.60
N ALA A 162 -17.82 -16.82 -13.20
CA ALA A 162 -19.06 -17.58 -13.37
C ALA A 162 -19.68 -17.95 -12.01
N GLY A 163 -21.00 -17.78 -11.89
CA GLY A 163 -21.73 -18.08 -10.66
C GLY A 163 -21.87 -16.91 -9.70
N ALA A 164 -21.19 -15.79 -9.96
CA ALA A 164 -21.47 -14.54 -9.25
C ALA A 164 -22.63 -13.77 -9.89
N ASP A 165 -23.34 -13.03 -9.06
CA ASP A 165 -24.51 -12.22 -9.39
C ASP A 165 -24.45 -10.84 -8.70
N ALA A 166 -25.48 -10.02 -8.86
CA ALA A 166 -25.54 -8.70 -8.24
C ALA A 166 -25.58 -8.73 -6.69
N ALA A 167 -25.99 -9.85 -6.09
CA ALA A 167 -26.06 -10.03 -4.65
C ALA A 167 -24.72 -10.48 -4.04
N SER A 168 -23.80 -10.97 -4.88
CA SER A 168 -22.48 -11.45 -4.49
C SER A 168 -21.66 -10.38 -3.78
N VAL A 169 -20.93 -10.80 -2.75
CA VAL A 169 -20.07 -9.95 -1.93
C VAL A 169 -18.63 -10.34 -2.17
N TYR A 170 -17.78 -9.33 -2.30
CA TYR A 170 -16.35 -9.50 -2.53
C TYR A 170 -15.55 -8.90 -1.39
N ALA A 171 -14.45 -9.57 -1.00
CA ALA A 171 -13.43 -8.97 -0.15
C ALA A 171 -12.45 -8.17 -1.01
N LEU A 172 -12.25 -6.89 -0.69
CA LEU A 172 -11.24 -6.01 -1.26
C LEU A 172 -9.97 -6.05 -0.42
N SER A 173 -8.82 -6.22 -1.07
CA SER A 173 -7.49 -6.06 -0.47
C SER A 173 -6.48 -5.74 -1.59
N ASN A 174 -5.19 -5.74 -1.29
CA ASN A 174 -4.17 -5.49 -2.31
C ASN A 174 -4.03 -6.67 -3.28
N TRP A 175 -3.55 -6.37 -4.50
CA TRP A 175 -3.13 -7.38 -5.47
C TRP A 175 -2.07 -8.29 -4.85
N HIS A 176 -1.08 -7.75 -4.15
CA HIS A 176 -0.03 -8.59 -3.56
C HIS A 176 -0.50 -9.45 -2.37
N VAL A 177 -1.72 -9.23 -1.87
CA VAL A 177 -2.34 -10.02 -0.80
C VAL A 177 -3.23 -11.12 -1.36
N LEU A 178 -4.07 -10.81 -2.35
CA LEU A 178 -5.06 -11.75 -2.91
C LEU A 178 -4.62 -12.45 -4.19
N ALA A 179 -3.55 -11.98 -4.83
CA ALA A 179 -2.94 -12.60 -6.00
C ALA A 179 -1.46 -12.93 -5.75
N GLY A 180 -0.66 -11.94 -5.32
CA GLY A 180 0.75 -12.12 -4.94
C GLY A 180 1.73 -12.45 -6.07
N SER A 181 1.24 -12.84 -7.25
CA SER A 181 2.04 -13.23 -8.41
C SER A 181 1.34 -12.85 -9.72
N PRO A 182 2.09 -12.47 -10.78
CA PRO A 182 1.53 -12.29 -12.13
C PRO A 182 0.91 -13.57 -12.71
N SER A 183 1.24 -14.74 -12.14
CA SER A 183 0.67 -16.03 -12.55
C SER A 183 -0.68 -16.35 -11.90
N ALA A 184 -1.14 -15.53 -10.96
CA ALA A 184 -2.41 -15.72 -10.26
C ALA A 184 -3.59 -15.64 -11.25
N ARG A 185 -4.65 -16.40 -10.97
CA ARG A 185 -5.80 -16.58 -11.85
C ARG A 185 -7.09 -16.46 -11.08
N ALA A 186 -8.14 -16.03 -11.78
CA ALA A 186 -9.48 -16.12 -11.24
C ALA A 186 -9.79 -17.57 -10.83
N GLY A 187 -10.38 -17.76 -9.65
CA GLY A 187 -10.64 -19.06 -9.05
C GLY A 187 -9.58 -19.52 -8.04
N ASP A 188 -8.42 -18.86 -7.95
CA ASP A 188 -7.42 -19.19 -6.95
C ASP A 188 -7.93 -19.00 -5.52
N VAL A 189 -7.50 -19.87 -4.60
CA VAL A 189 -8.08 -19.95 -3.26
C VAL A 189 -7.62 -18.81 -2.35
N VAL A 190 -8.58 -18.20 -1.66
CA VAL A 190 -8.36 -17.21 -0.61
C VAL A 190 -8.81 -17.78 0.72
N VAL A 191 -7.96 -17.63 1.74
CA VAL A 191 -8.15 -18.19 3.09
C VAL A 191 -8.23 -17.11 4.17
N GLN A 192 -8.98 -17.40 5.24
CA GLN A 192 -9.07 -16.59 6.46
C GLN A 192 -8.88 -17.48 7.69
N PRO A 193 -7.83 -17.23 8.50
CA PRO A 193 -6.83 -16.17 8.35
C PRO A 193 -5.85 -16.45 7.21
N GLY A 194 -4.95 -15.52 6.89
CA GLY A 194 -3.88 -15.76 5.91
C GLY A 194 -2.90 -16.87 6.35
N PRO A 195 -2.15 -17.50 5.42
CA PRO A 195 -1.26 -18.63 5.74
C PRO A 195 -0.22 -18.38 6.85
N ALA A 196 0.33 -17.17 6.97
CA ALA A 196 1.26 -16.81 8.03
C ALA A 196 0.62 -16.80 9.43
N ASP A 197 -0.71 -16.75 9.50
CA ASP A 197 -1.51 -16.80 10.72
C ASP A 197 -2.18 -18.17 10.93
N GLY A 198 -1.80 -19.18 10.14
CA GLY A 198 -2.23 -20.56 10.31
C GLY A 198 -3.51 -20.95 9.56
N GLY A 199 -3.93 -20.14 8.59
CA GLY A 199 -4.98 -20.52 7.66
C GLY A 199 -4.48 -21.43 6.54
N SER A 200 -5.30 -22.39 6.12
CA SER A 200 -4.98 -23.35 5.07
C SER A 200 -6.23 -23.82 4.31
N ALA A 201 -6.07 -24.15 3.03
CA ALA A 201 -7.12 -24.79 2.26
C ALA A 201 -7.13 -26.32 2.51
N PRO A 202 -8.31 -26.98 2.51
CA PRO A 202 -9.63 -26.41 2.23
C PRO A 202 -10.31 -25.77 3.46
N ASP A 203 -9.88 -26.10 4.68
CA ASP A 203 -10.64 -25.84 5.92
C ASP A 203 -10.89 -24.34 6.21
N ASP A 204 -9.95 -23.47 5.82
CA ASP A 204 -9.99 -22.03 6.08
C ASP A 204 -10.35 -21.20 4.84
N ARG A 205 -10.74 -21.87 3.75
CA ARG A 205 -11.18 -21.18 2.53
C ARG A 205 -12.40 -20.28 2.85
N VAL A 206 -12.38 -19.07 2.31
CA VAL A 206 -13.49 -18.11 2.39
C VAL A 206 -13.95 -17.58 1.05
N GLY A 207 -13.23 -17.90 -0.02
CA GLY A 207 -13.55 -17.40 -1.34
C GLY A 207 -12.46 -17.70 -2.35
N THR A 208 -12.61 -17.09 -3.52
CA THR A 208 -11.64 -17.20 -4.61
C THR A 208 -11.33 -15.86 -5.24
N LEU A 209 -10.10 -15.67 -5.70
CA LEU A 209 -9.70 -14.50 -6.47
C LEU A 209 -10.65 -14.32 -7.67
N ALA A 210 -11.20 -13.12 -7.84
CA ALA A 210 -12.20 -12.84 -8.87
C ALA A 210 -11.70 -11.84 -9.91
N ALA A 211 -11.15 -10.71 -9.46
CA ALA A 211 -10.54 -9.70 -10.33
C ALA A 211 -9.35 -9.05 -9.64
N LEU A 212 -8.48 -8.48 -10.45
CA LEU A 212 -7.28 -7.80 -10.01
C LEU A 212 -6.92 -6.68 -10.98
N VAL A 213 -6.17 -5.70 -10.50
CA VAL A 213 -5.51 -4.72 -11.37
C VAL A 213 -4.09 -5.22 -11.65
N PRO A 214 -3.72 -5.50 -12.92
CA PRO A 214 -2.39 -6.02 -13.24
C PRO A 214 -1.28 -5.05 -12.83
N LEU A 215 -0.22 -5.61 -12.24
CA LEU A 215 1.03 -4.90 -11.97
C LEU A 215 2.08 -5.37 -12.96
N GLU A 216 2.69 -4.43 -13.68
CA GLU A 216 3.62 -4.68 -14.78
C GLU A 216 4.88 -3.82 -14.64
N ALA A 217 6.04 -4.44 -14.84
CA ALA A 217 7.32 -3.73 -14.85
C ALA A 217 7.39 -2.75 -16.02
N GLY A 218 8.04 -1.60 -15.80
CA GLY A 218 8.15 -0.54 -16.82
C GLY A 218 6.88 0.29 -17.03
N VAL A 219 5.76 -0.07 -16.42
CA VAL A 219 4.50 0.68 -16.45
C VAL A 219 4.30 1.39 -15.11
N THR A 220 3.97 2.68 -15.17
CA THR A 220 3.57 3.42 -13.97
C THR A 220 2.18 2.98 -13.53
N GLN A 221 2.09 2.59 -12.27
CA GLN A 221 0.89 2.07 -11.64
C GLN A 221 0.15 3.18 -10.91
N THR A 222 -1.14 2.98 -10.67
CA THR A 222 -1.92 3.89 -9.80
C THR A 222 -2.49 3.16 -8.58
N VAL A 223 -2.68 1.85 -8.69
CA VAL A 223 -3.30 1.02 -7.65
C VAL A 223 -2.66 -0.35 -7.57
N ASP A 224 -2.67 -0.92 -6.37
CA ASP A 224 -2.34 -2.29 -6.05
C ASP A 224 -3.57 -2.89 -5.37
N ALA A 225 -4.44 -3.52 -6.15
CA ALA A 225 -5.76 -3.94 -5.66
C ALA A 225 -6.26 -5.21 -6.36
N ALA A 226 -6.99 -6.01 -5.60
CA ALA A 226 -7.71 -7.18 -6.07
C ALA A 226 -8.95 -7.43 -5.22
N VAL A 227 -9.86 -8.23 -5.77
CA VAL A 227 -11.09 -8.64 -5.11
C VAL A 227 -11.25 -10.15 -5.16
N ALA A 228 -11.70 -10.73 -4.06
CA ALA A 228 -12.03 -12.14 -3.96
C ALA A 228 -13.54 -12.31 -3.77
N LEU A 229 -14.17 -13.15 -4.59
CA LEU A 229 -15.57 -13.56 -4.42
C LEU A 229 -15.67 -14.41 -3.16
N LEU A 230 -16.53 -14.03 -2.22
CA LEU A 230 -16.74 -14.80 -0.99
C LEU A 230 -17.63 -16.01 -1.24
N ASP A 231 -17.31 -17.13 -0.61
CA ASP A 231 -18.14 -18.34 -0.65
C ASP A 231 -19.47 -18.13 0.11
N GLU A 232 -19.45 -17.31 1.18
CA GLU A 232 -20.63 -16.91 1.94
C GLU A 232 -20.80 -15.38 1.93
N PRO A 233 -21.99 -14.84 1.61
CA PRO A 233 -22.21 -13.38 1.57
C PRO A 233 -22.45 -12.76 2.95
N ALA A 234 -22.58 -13.56 4.01
CA ALA A 234 -22.81 -13.09 5.37
C ALA A 234 -21.53 -12.49 5.96
N VAL A 235 -21.48 -11.17 6.05
CA VAL A 235 -20.33 -10.39 6.53
C VAL A 235 -20.75 -9.37 7.58
N ASP A 236 -19.80 -8.95 8.42
CA ASP A 236 -19.92 -7.81 9.33
C ASP A 236 -19.09 -6.64 8.76
N PRO A 237 -19.73 -5.66 8.07
CA PRO A 237 -19.01 -4.59 7.38
C PRO A 237 -18.62 -3.41 8.30
N GLU A 238 -18.77 -3.54 9.62
CA GLU A 238 -18.55 -2.44 10.55
C GLU A 238 -17.06 -2.19 10.80
N TYR A 239 -16.70 -0.90 10.89
CA TYR A 239 -15.41 -0.43 11.37
C TYR A 239 -15.57 0.17 12.77
N PRO A 240 -14.48 0.50 13.49
CA PRO A 240 -14.57 1.24 14.76
C PRO A 240 -15.37 2.57 14.68
N VAL A 241 -15.43 3.17 13.48
CA VAL A 241 -16.19 4.41 13.19
C VAL A 241 -17.61 4.14 12.67
N GLY A 242 -18.05 2.88 12.69
CA GLY A 242 -19.28 2.42 12.05
C GLY A 242 -19.07 2.05 10.57
N ARG A 243 -20.16 1.87 9.85
CA ARG A 243 -20.14 1.47 8.44
C ARG A 243 -19.60 2.57 7.54
N ILE A 244 -18.72 2.17 6.62
CA ILE A 244 -18.10 3.06 5.64
C ILE A 244 -18.66 2.74 4.27
N THR A 245 -19.46 3.65 3.73
CA THR A 245 -20.13 3.50 2.42
C THR A 245 -19.80 4.62 1.44
N GLU A 246 -19.14 5.67 1.93
CA GLU A 246 -18.78 6.85 1.16
C GLU A 246 -17.26 6.93 0.95
N THR A 247 -16.87 7.60 -0.13
CA THR A 247 -15.47 7.87 -0.47
C THR A 247 -15.26 9.35 -0.74
N ALA A 248 -14.03 9.82 -0.51
CA ALA A 248 -13.62 11.17 -0.88
C ALA A 248 -12.18 11.18 -1.40
N VAL A 249 -11.86 12.21 -2.18
CA VAL A 249 -10.48 12.53 -2.53
C VAL A 249 -9.80 13.15 -1.31
N ALA A 250 -8.60 12.68 -0.99
CA ALA A 250 -7.80 13.27 0.07
C ALA A 250 -7.33 14.68 -0.33
N LEU A 251 -7.53 15.65 0.55
CA LEU A 251 -7.15 17.05 0.40
C LEU A 251 -5.88 17.38 1.18
N GLY A 252 -5.41 16.48 2.03
CA GLY A 252 -4.23 16.69 2.89
C GLY A 252 -4.62 17.26 4.25
N GLY A 253 -3.94 16.77 5.28
CA GLY A 253 -4.12 17.23 6.66
C GLY A 253 -5.23 16.51 7.39
N GLU A 254 -6.03 15.65 6.74
CA GLU A 254 -7.07 14.89 7.40
C GLU A 254 -6.49 13.96 8.47
N ALA A 255 -7.18 13.90 9.61
CA ALA A 255 -6.99 12.83 10.58
C ALA A 255 -7.62 11.55 10.02
N VAL A 256 -6.87 10.46 10.06
CA VAL A 256 -7.27 9.18 9.48
C VAL A 256 -7.03 8.03 10.44
N GLY A 257 -7.87 7.00 10.34
CA GLY A 257 -7.72 5.73 11.01
C GLY A 257 -7.63 4.59 10.00
N LYS A 258 -7.16 3.44 10.48
CA LYS A 258 -7.22 2.17 9.75
C LYS A 258 -7.36 1.01 10.74
N SER A 259 -7.97 -0.09 10.30
CA SER A 259 -7.95 -1.37 11.02
C SER A 259 -7.12 -2.38 10.23
N GLY A 260 -6.07 -2.92 10.83
CA GLY A 260 -5.12 -3.84 10.19
C GLY A 260 -4.79 -5.05 11.05
N ARG A 261 -4.54 -6.20 10.43
CA ARG A 261 -4.31 -7.45 11.17
C ARG A 261 -3.04 -7.43 12.02
N THR A 262 -2.04 -6.60 11.70
CA THR A 262 -0.78 -6.55 12.44
C THR A 262 -0.84 -5.51 13.54
N THR A 263 -1.19 -4.26 13.22
CA THR A 263 -1.14 -3.16 14.20
C THR A 263 -2.49 -2.86 14.86
N GLY A 264 -3.57 -3.54 14.46
CA GLY A 264 -4.92 -3.27 14.96
C GLY A 264 -5.44 -1.92 14.45
N VAL A 265 -6.12 -1.18 15.31
CA VAL A 265 -6.59 0.17 15.01
C VAL A 265 -5.48 1.17 15.29
N THR A 266 -5.11 1.97 14.29
CA THR A 266 -4.12 3.06 14.44
C THR A 266 -4.67 4.35 13.86
N GLY A 267 -4.21 5.48 14.41
CA GLY A 267 -4.53 6.83 13.95
C GLY A 267 -3.32 7.52 13.33
N GLY A 268 -3.57 8.37 12.36
CA GLY A 268 -2.55 9.09 11.59
C GLY A 268 -3.09 10.36 10.96
N ARG A 269 -2.24 10.99 10.15
CA ARG A 269 -2.57 12.19 9.37
C ARG A 269 -2.07 12.07 7.94
N VAL A 270 -2.85 12.54 6.99
CA VAL A 270 -2.42 12.68 5.59
C VAL A 270 -1.38 13.81 5.47
N THR A 271 -0.15 13.48 5.09
CA THR A 271 0.98 14.43 5.02
C THR A 271 1.40 14.79 3.61
N ALA A 272 1.02 13.99 2.61
CA ALA A 272 1.12 14.36 1.22
C ALA A 272 0.02 13.69 0.41
N ILE A 273 -0.38 14.35 -0.67
CA ILE A 273 -1.35 13.85 -1.65
C ILE A 273 -0.75 14.02 -3.05
N GLU A 274 -1.36 13.35 -4.03
CA GLU A 274 -0.94 13.41 -5.42
C GLU A 274 0.57 13.13 -5.55
N LEU A 275 1.08 12.17 -4.78
CA LEU A 275 2.50 11.88 -4.76
C LEU A 275 2.84 10.98 -5.96
N ASP A 276 3.57 11.53 -6.92
CA ASP A 276 3.98 10.84 -8.14
C ASP A 276 5.36 10.21 -7.98
N ASP A 277 5.68 9.20 -8.80
CA ASP A 277 6.95 8.49 -8.80
C ASP A 277 7.32 7.82 -7.46
N VAL A 278 6.32 7.35 -6.71
CA VAL A 278 6.56 6.53 -5.50
C VAL A 278 7.09 5.17 -5.92
N VAL A 279 8.38 4.92 -5.67
CA VAL A 279 9.03 3.66 -6.03
C VAL A 279 8.90 2.62 -4.92
N VAL A 280 8.21 1.52 -5.23
CA VAL A 280 7.90 0.43 -4.31
C VAL A 280 8.58 -0.86 -4.77
N GLY A 281 9.32 -1.52 -3.89
CA GLY A 281 10.02 -2.77 -4.21
C GLY A 281 9.17 -4.02 -3.95
N TYR A 282 8.75 -4.71 -5.01
CA TYR A 282 7.96 -5.95 -4.99
C TYR A 282 8.80 -7.24 -5.00
N GLY A 283 10.12 -7.14 -4.87
CA GLY A 283 11.04 -8.29 -4.79
C GLY A 283 11.38 -8.91 -6.14
N ASP A 284 11.98 -10.10 -6.12
CA ASP A 284 12.68 -10.70 -7.28
C ASP A 284 11.78 -11.05 -8.46
N GLY A 285 10.45 -11.08 -8.28
CA GLY A 285 9.49 -11.37 -9.36
C GLY A 285 9.09 -10.15 -10.19
N LEU A 286 8.76 -9.02 -9.53
CA LEU A 286 8.24 -7.80 -10.18
C LEU A 286 9.24 -6.64 -10.17
N GLY A 287 10.34 -6.76 -9.42
CA GLY A 287 11.31 -5.70 -9.30
C GLY A 287 10.79 -4.53 -8.46
N ALA A 288 11.05 -3.32 -8.93
CA ALA A 288 10.51 -2.11 -8.33
C ALA A 288 9.58 -1.40 -9.32
N LEU A 289 8.43 -0.99 -8.81
CA LEU A 289 7.36 -0.39 -9.58
C LEU A 289 7.16 1.06 -9.14
N ARG A 290 6.76 1.92 -10.08
CA ARG A 290 6.40 3.33 -9.83
C ARG A 290 4.91 3.45 -9.63
N PHE A 291 4.51 4.28 -8.67
CA PHE A 291 3.13 4.58 -8.38
C PHE A 291 2.89 6.08 -8.39
N ASP A 292 1.88 6.51 -9.15
CA ASP A 292 1.46 7.91 -9.27
C ASP A 292 0.15 8.17 -8.55
N ASP A 293 -0.06 9.42 -8.12
CA ASP A 293 -1.25 9.85 -7.38
C ASP A 293 -1.43 9.14 -6.01
N GLN A 294 -0.33 8.97 -5.26
CA GLN A 294 -0.37 8.27 -3.98
C GLN A 294 -0.64 9.22 -2.81
N ILE A 295 -1.27 8.68 -1.76
CA ILE A 295 -1.51 9.37 -0.48
C ILE A 295 -0.45 8.92 0.51
N GLU A 296 0.24 9.86 1.15
CA GLU A 296 1.19 9.61 2.24
C GLU A 296 0.52 9.88 3.59
N VAL A 297 0.64 8.92 4.51
CA VAL A 297 0.14 9.00 5.88
C VAL A 297 1.27 8.80 6.86
N GLU A 298 1.33 9.64 7.90
CA GLU A 298 2.20 9.44 9.05
C GLU A 298 1.38 9.19 10.32
N SER A 299 1.99 8.49 11.28
CA SER A 299 1.36 8.22 12.58
C SER A 299 1.27 9.48 13.42
N THR A 300 0.17 9.63 14.17
CA THR A 300 0.05 10.66 15.21
C THR A 300 0.41 10.14 16.61
N GLY A 301 0.78 8.86 16.73
CA GLY A 301 1.20 8.24 17.99
C GLY A 301 2.70 7.96 18.07
N ASP A 302 3.10 7.26 19.15
CA ASP A 302 4.51 6.90 19.42
C ASP A 302 5.05 5.78 18.53
N GLY A 303 4.15 5.00 17.91
CA GLY A 303 4.48 3.89 17.01
C GLY A 303 4.18 4.21 15.54
N PRO A 304 4.50 3.27 14.62
CA PRO A 304 4.17 3.43 13.20
C PRO A 304 2.66 3.34 12.97
N PHE A 305 2.20 4.01 11.92
CA PHE A 305 0.80 3.94 11.49
C PHE A 305 0.46 2.54 10.97
N SER A 306 1.43 1.87 10.33
CA SER A 306 1.27 0.54 9.77
C SER A 306 2.57 -0.27 9.81
N ARG A 307 2.45 -1.60 9.72
CA ARG A 307 3.58 -2.54 9.61
C ARG A 307 3.27 -3.64 8.60
N GLY A 308 4.28 -4.46 8.29
CA GLY A 308 4.12 -5.70 7.52
C GLY A 308 2.91 -6.52 7.98
N GLY A 309 1.99 -6.79 7.07
CA GLY A 309 0.71 -7.45 7.25
C GLY A 309 -0.51 -6.51 7.21
N ASP A 310 -0.34 -5.20 7.39
CA ASP A 310 -1.46 -4.24 7.32
C ASP A 310 -1.84 -3.85 5.88
N SER A 311 -1.09 -4.29 4.87
CA SER A 311 -1.47 -4.16 3.46
C SER A 311 -2.90 -4.63 3.23
N GLY A 312 -3.69 -3.80 2.57
CA GLY A 312 -5.09 -4.03 2.28
C GLY A 312 -6.01 -3.30 3.25
N SER A 313 -5.51 -2.73 4.36
CA SER A 313 -6.34 -1.96 5.27
C SER A 313 -6.96 -0.75 4.57
N LEU A 314 -8.26 -0.55 4.74
CA LEU A 314 -8.93 0.69 4.34
C LEU A 314 -8.51 1.82 5.29
N VAL A 315 -8.13 2.96 4.72
CA VAL A 315 -7.82 4.19 5.44
C VAL A 315 -9.00 5.15 5.30
N TYR A 316 -9.50 5.61 6.44
CA TYR A 316 -10.76 6.35 6.55
C TYR A 316 -10.65 7.51 7.54
N ARG A 317 -11.56 8.47 7.41
CA ARG A 317 -11.76 9.55 8.38
C ARG A 317 -12.69 9.12 9.52
N GLU A 318 -12.68 9.86 10.62
CA GLU A 318 -13.56 9.62 11.77
C GLU A 318 -15.06 9.74 11.44
N ASP A 319 -15.42 10.44 10.37
CA ASP A 319 -16.80 10.60 9.90
C ASP A 319 -17.28 9.44 8.99
N GLY A 320 -16.50 8.36 8.85
CA GLY A 320 -16.91 7.18 8.10
C GLY A 320 -16.72 7.31 6.58
N VAL A 321 -15.81 8.19 6.14
CA VAL A 321 -15.48 8.38 4.72
C VAL A 321 -14.12 7.74 4.40
N ALA A 322 -14.08 6.87 3.39
CA ALA A 322 -12.85 6.23 2.93
C ALA A 322 -12.01 7.16 2.04
N LEU A 323 -10.69 7.15 2.23
CA LEU A 323 -9.74 7.94 1.44
C LEU A 323 -8.77 7.08 0.63
N GLY A 324 -8.34 5.94 1.17
CA GLY A 324 -7.32 5.13 0.48
C GLY A 324 -7.26 3.67 0.90
N LEU A 325 -6.61 2.87 0.06
CA LEU A 325 -6.25 1.48 0.34
C LEU A 325 -4.75 1.43 0.65
N LEU A 326 -4.39 1.06 1.87
CA LEU A 326 -2.99 0.94 2.29
C LEU A 326 -2.32 -0.18 1.49
N PHE A 327 -1.18 0.10 0.84
CA PHE A 327 -0.46 -0.92 0.06
C PHE A 327 1.04 -1.00 0.36
N ALA A 328 1.65 0.10 0.83
CA ALA A 328 3.09 0.15 1.03
C ALA A 328 3.48 1.03 2.21
N GLY A 329 4.72 0.87 2.67
CA GLY A 329 5.28 1.70 3.71
C GLY A 329 6.79 1.62 3.78
N SER A 330 7.37 2.48 4.61
CA SER A 330 8.77 2.48 4.98
C SER A 330 8.92 2.33 6.49
N GLU A 331 9.99 1.68 6.95
CA GLU A 331 10.27 1.50 8.38
C GLU A 331 10.94 2.71 9.03
N THR A 332 11.37 3.69 8.22
CA THR A 332 12.04 4.91 8.68
C THR A 332 11.55 6.10 7.86
N GLY A 333 11.46 7.26 8.50
CA GLY A 333 10.81 8.45 7.95
C GLY A 333 9.70 8.95 8.88
N GLY A 334 8.98 9.99 8.45
CA GLY A 334 7.95 10.65 9.26
C GLY A 334 8.54 11.48 10.41
N ALA A 335 7.70 12.33 11.00
CA ALA A 335 8.13 13.22 12.08
C ALA A 335 8.63 12.47 13.33
N ASN A 336 8.06 11.30 13.61
CA ASN A 336 8.44 10.45 14.75
C ASN A 336 9.51 9.39 14.41
N GLY A 337 10.00 9.34 13.16
CA GLY A 337 11.02 8.40 12.72
C GLY A 337 10.55 6.95 12.55
N THR A 338 9.27 6.66 12.77
CA THR A 338 8.72 5.29 12.74
C THR A 338 8.29 4.81 11.36
N GLY A 339 8.43 5.65 10.34
CA GLY A 339 8.05 5.32 8.97
C GLY A 339 6.94 6.19 8.39
N LEU A 340 6.72 6.01 7.09
CA LEU A 340 5.64 6.61 6.31
C LEU A 340 4.85 5.49 5.64
N THR A 341 3.54 5.66 5.59
CA THR A 341 2.60 4.75 4.93
C THR A 341 2.11 5.37 3.63
N TYR A 342 1.93 4.54 2.60
CA TYR A 342 1.42 4.93 1.30
C TYR A 342 0.13 4.18 0.98
N CYS A 343 -0.85 4.93 0.49
CA CYS A 343 -2.17 4.42 0.15
C CYS A 343 -2.51 4.79 -1.29
N ASN A 344 -3.13 3.85 -2.01
CA ASN A 344 -3.75 4.17 -3.29
C ASN A 344 -5.08 4.90 -3.03
N PRO A 345 -5.45 5.94 -3.79
CA PRO A 345 -6.75 6.60 -3.64
C PRO A 345 -7.91 5.60 -3.80
N ILE A 346 -8.83 5.55 -2.85
CA ILE A 346 -9.88 4.52 -2.85
C ILE A 346 -10.83 4.67 -4.04
N GLY A 347 -11.09 5.91 -4.49
CA GLY A 347 -11.89 6.17 -5.69
C GLY A 347 -11.29 5.49 -6.92
N THR A 348 -9.99 5.67 -7.15
CA THR A 348 -9.26 5.03 -8.25
C THR A 348 -9.25 3.52 -8.13
N VAL A 349 -9.11 2.97 -6.92
CA VAL A 349 -9.19 1.51 -6.67
C VAL A 349 -10.54 0.96 -7.11
N LEU A 350 -11.63 1.58 -6.65
CA LEU A 350 -12.99 1.14 -6.94
C LEU A 350 -13.33 1.28 -8.42
N GLU A 351 -12.94 2.39 -9.06
CA GLU A 351 -13.11 2.60 -10.50
C GLU A 351 -12.40 1.52 -11.32
N ARG A 352 -11.12 1.25 -11.03
CA ARG A 352 -10.32 0.26 -11.77
C ARG A 352 -10.81 -1.17 -11.61
N LEU A 353 -11.52 -1.47 -10.53
CA LEU A 353 -12.13 -2.77 -10.27
C LEU A 353 -13.62 -2.84 -10.67
N GLY A 354 -14.22 -1.73 -11.12
CA GLY A 354 -15.67 -1.67 -11.37
C GLY A 354 -16.50 -1.98 -10.13
N ALA A 355 -16.03 -1.52 -8.96
CA ALA A 355 -16.55 -1.90 -7.65
C ALA A 355 -17.16 -0.71 -6.89
N THR A 356 -18.02 -1.01 -5.91
CA THR A 356 -18.58 -0.04 -4.96
C THR A 356 -18.53 -0.62 -3.55
N LEU A 357 -18.35 0.24 -2.53
CA LEU A 357 -18.37 -0.19 -1.13
C LEU A 357 -19.72 -0.81 -0.79
N LEU A 358 -19.70 -1.87 0.03
CA LEU A 358 -20.92 -2.52 0.50
C LEU A 358 -21.68 -1.58 1.45
N ALA A 359 -22.90 -1.22 1.06
CA ALA A 359 -23.81 -0.38 1.85
C ALA A 359 -24.42 -1.08 3.07
#